data_AF-A0A961F0N2-F1
#
_entry.id   AF-A0A961F0N2-F1
#
_cell.length_a   1.000
_cell.length_b   1.000
_cell.length_c   1.000
_cell.angle_alpha   90.00
_cell.angle_beta   90.00
_cell.angle_gamma   90.00
#
_symmetry.space_group_name_H-M   'P 1'
#
loop_
_entity.id
_entity.type
_entity.pdbx_description
1 polymer ?
#
loop_
_entity_poly.entity_id
_entity_poly.type
_entity_poly.pdbx_seq_one_letter_code
_entity_poly.pdbx_strand_id
1 'polypeptide(L)'
;MVRKKTGKNQTKVSEEFVDETHDAVSAGFYELIEQQGTMSDQDYERALKKLILKDPHYFDPYLALTEFYLGNEQDLAADQLLDRAYGILLEKFTGEGEAWPHRMQWGWLENRHILRLMAQKAEILWMKEERTIALDVYRRILKMNPGDNQGIRMNILALRSGMSFAEFMEMCEKEDWQALDEWFARGQKKFSHEFEILKEGGFGL
;
A
#
# COMPACT_ATOMS: atom_id res chain seq x y z
N MET A 1 19.88 -48.61 -25.95
CA MET A 1 18.96 -47.60 -26.54
C MET A 1 17.63 -47.64 -25.80
N VAL A 2 17.45 -46.86 -24.73
CA VAL A 2 16.14 -46.40 -24.23
C VAL A 2 16.38 -45.06 -23.53
N ARG A 3 15.84 -43.99 -24.11
CA ARG A 3 15.68 -42.67 -23.48
C ARG A 3 14.38 -42.66 -22.70
N LYS A 4 14.38 -42.19 -21.45
CA LYS A 4 13.25 -41.52 -20.76
C LYS A 4 13.87 -40.43 -19.87
N LYS A 5 13.92 -39.17 -20.32
CA LYS A 5 12.93 -38.09 -20.07
C LYS A 5 12.58 -37.97 -18.58
N THR A 6 13.28 -37.06 -17.89
CA THR A 6 12.78 -35.72 -17.49
C THR A 6 11.80 -35.77 -16.33
N GLY A 7 12.25 -35.24 -15.20
CA GLY A 7 11.42 -34.75 -14.11
C GLY A 7 12.23 -33.73 -13.32
N LYS A 8 12.37 -32.51 -13.86
CA LYS A 8 12.65 -31.35 -13.00
C LYS A 8 11.41 -31.19 -12.13
N ASN A 9 11.51 -31.56 -10.86
CA ASN A 9 10.54 -31.12 -9.86
C ASN A 9 10.75 -29.61 -9.66
N GLN A 10 10.16 -28.81 -10.53
CA GLN A 10 9.71 -27.48 -10.17
C GLN A 10 8.43 -27.68 -9.36
N THR A 11 8.44 -27.36 -8.06
CA THR A 11 7.32 -26.75 -7.32
C THR A 11 7.63 -26.68 -5.83
N LYS A 12 8.07 -25.50 -5.38
CA LYS A 12 7.59 -24.88 -4.13
C LYS A 12 7.98 -23.40 -4.17
N VAL A 13 7.13 -22.56 -4.76
CA VAL A 13 7.17 -21.11 -4.49
C VAL A 13 6.42 -20.91 -3.17
N SER A 14 7.05 -21.33 -2.07
CA SER A 14 6.96 -20.61 -0.80
C SER A 14 8.12 -19.63 -0.87
N GLU A 15 7.91 -18.34 -0.66
CA GLU A 15 7.93 -17.84 0.70
C GLU A 15 7.16 -16.52 0.70
N GLU A 16 6.10 -16.50 1.50
CA GLU A 16 5.46 -15.27 1.95
C GLU A 16 6.54 -14.29 2.44
N PHE A 17 6.54 -13.06 1.94
CA PHE A 17 7.41 -12.01 2.47
C PHE A 17 6.84 -11.50 3.79
N VAL A 18 7.70 -11.42 4.79
CA VAL A 18 7.45 -10.76 6.07
C VAL A 18 8.63 -9.84 6.31
N ASP A 19 8.36 -8.55 6.47
CA ASP A 19 9.42 -7.58 6.77
C ASP A 19 10.02 -7.82 8.16
N GLU A 20 11.13 -7.13 8.45
CA GLU A 20 11.70 -7.16 9.79
C GLU A 20 10.83 -6.42 10.83
N THR A 21 11.01 -6.76 12.11
CA THR A 21 10.35 -6.05 13.19
C THR A 21 11.03 -4.71 13.43
N HIS A 22 10.25 -3.63 13.48
CA HIS A 22 10.75 -2.28 13.74
C HIS A 22 10.58 -1.85 15.22
N ASP A 23 10.68 -2.80 16.16
CA ASP A 23 10.39 -2.61 17.60
C ASP A 23 11.14 -1.44 18.24
N ALA A 24 12.34 -1.13 17.73
CA ALA A 24 13.14 -0.01 18.21
C ALA A 24 12.45 1.36 17.99
N VAL A 25 11.52 1.46 17.04
CA VAL A 25 10.84 2.70 16.63
C VAL A 25 9.32 2.60 16.70
N SER A 26 8.73 1.43 16.39
CA SER A 26 7.28 1.24 16.28
C SER A 26 6.53 1.57 17.58
N ALA A 27 7.03 1.13 18.75
CA ALA A 27 6.41 1.45 20.03
C ALA A 27 6.38 2.97 20.30
N GLY A 28 7.53 3.65 20.11
CA GLY A 28 7.63 5.10 20.28
C GLY A 28 6.83 5.88 19.25
N PHE A 29 6.61 5.31 18.06
CA PHE A 29 5.70 5.89 17.07
C PHE A 29 4.25 5.86 17.56
N TYR A 30 3.74 4.72 18.03
CA TYR A 30 2.37 4.63 18.52
C TYR A 30 2.12 5.52 19.75
N GLU A 31 3.08 5.58 20.67
CA GLU A 31 3.04 6.52 21.80
C GLU A 31 2.99 7.99 21.34
N LEU A 32 3.72 8.35 20.28
CA LEU A 32 3.70 9.70 19.71
C LEU A 32 2.36 10.04 19.07
N ILE A 33 1.75 9.10 18.33
CA ILE A 33 0.42 9.29 17.72
C ILE A 33 -0.64 9.55 18.80
N GLU A 34 -0.60 8.81 19.92
CA GLU A 34 -1.51 9.04 21.05
C GLU A 34 -1.35 10.43 21.69
N GLN A 35 -0.18 11.06 21.53
CA GLN A 35 0.15 12.36 22.13
C GLN A 35 0.01 13.54 21.16
N GLN A 36 -0.30 13.33 19.88
CA GLN A 36 -0.28 14.36 18.83
C GLN A 36 -1.01 15.65 19.25
N GLY A 37 -2.22 15.53 19.82
CA GLY A 37 -3.04 16.68 20.24
C GLY A 37 -2.58 17.38 21.53
N THR A 38 -1.54 16.87 22.19
CA THR A 38 -0.99 17.44 23.44
C THR A 38 0.33 18.18 23.22
N MET A 39 0.91 18.05 22.04
CA MET A 39 2.21 18.62 21.67
C MET A 39 2.03 19.84 20.78
N SER A 40 3.07 20.68 20.70
CA SER A 40 3.13 21.70 19.65
C SER A 40 3.41 21.04 18.30
N ASP A 41 2.91 21.62 17.21
CA ASP A 41 3.19 21.17 15.84
C ASP A 41 4.69 21.02 15.57
N GLN A 42 5.50 21.95 16.07
CA GLN A 42 6.96 21.92 15.94
C GLN A 42 7.61 20.74 16.66
N ASP A 43 7.10 20.39 17.84
CA ASP A 43 7.61 19.26 18.61
C ASP A 43 7.16 17.92 18.01
N TYR A 44 5.92 17.85 17.51
CA TYR A 44 5.39 16.69 16.81
C TYR A 44 6.17 16.39 15.53
N GLU A 45 6.38 17.41 14.68
CA GLU A 45 7.19 17.30 13.47
C GLU A 45 8.62 16.85 13.79
N ARG A 46 9.25 17.45 14.81
CA ARG A 46 10.62 17.07 15.23
C ARG A 46 10.69 15.63 15.73
N ALA A 47 9.68 15.18 16.45
CA ALA A 47 9.60 13.80 16.95
C ALA A 47 9.48 12.80 15.80
N LEU A 48 8.60 13.04 14.83
CA LEU A 48 8.46 12.19 13.63
C LEU A 48 9.77 12.11 12.84
N LYS A 49 10.43 13.25 12.58
CA LYS A 49 11.75 13.28 11.91
C LYS A 49 12.80 12.49 12.67
N LYS A 50 12.77 12.51 14.01
CA LYS A 50 13.70 11.72 14.83
C LYS A 50 13.45 10.21 14.71
N LEU A 51 12.18 9.78 14.63
CA LEU A 51 11.83 8.38 14.40
C LEU A 51 12.32 7.91 13.02
N ILE A 52 12.09 8.71 11.98
CA ILE A 52 12.59 8.46 10.62
C ILE A 52 14.12 8.30 10.58
N LEU A 53 14.85 9.17 11.29
CA LEU A 53 16.31 9.07 11.35
C LEU A 53 16.80 7.83 12.09
N LYS A 54 16.03 7.35 13.07
CA LYS A 54 16.38 6.17 13.86
C LYS A 54 16.14 4.88 13.08
N ASP A 55 15.10 4.85 12.26
CA ASP A 55 14.78 3.72 11.39
C ASP A 55 14.18 4.20 10.05
N PRO A 56 15.03 4.38 9.01
CA PRO A 56 14.58 4.87 7.72
C PRO A 56 13.73 3.89 6.91
N HIS A 57 13.67 2.61 7.30
CA HIS A 57 12.91 1.57 6.59
C HIS A 57 11.55 1.29 7.25
N TYR A 58 11.27 1.89 8.41
CA TYR A 58 9.94 1.90 9.01
C TYR A 58 9.13 3.08 8.47
N PHE A 59 8.09 2.80 7.67
CA PHE A 59 7.44 3.85 6.88
C PHE A 59 6.29 4.59 7.59
N ASP A 60 5.70 4.03 8.65
CA ASP A 60 4.57 4.66 9.36
C ASP A 60 4.87 6.13 9.82
N PRO A 61 6.07 6.47 10.36
CA PRO A 61 6.45 7.86 10.65
C PRO A 61 6.49 8.80 9.43
N TYR A 62 6.82 8.28 8.25
CA TYR A 62 6.77 9.06 7.01
C TYR A 62 5.32 9.39 6.65
N LEU A 63 4.41 8.42 6.75
CA LEU A 63 2.98 8.61 6.45
C LEU A 63 2.36 9.67 7.35
N ALA A 64 2.60 9.57 8.66
CA ALA A 64 2.10 10.54 9.64
C ALA A 64 2.67 11.95 9.40
N LEU A 65 3.93 12.06 8.98
CA LEU A 65 4.54 13.36 8.67
C LEU A 65 4.04 13.93 7.33
N THR A 66 3.77 13.08 6.34
CA THR A 66 3.11 13.47 5.08
C THR A 66 1.71 14.01 5.35
N GLU A 67 0.90 13.33 6.17
CA GLU A 67 -0.42 13.80 6.57
C GLU A 67 -0.36 15.12 7.34
N PHE A 68 0.60 15.25 8.26
CA PHE A 68 0.85 16.51 8.97
C PHE A 68 1.15 17.66 8.01
N TYR A 69 1.99 17.43 6.99
CA TYR A 69 2.30 18.45 5.98
C TYR A 69 1.09 18.82 5.11
N LEU A 70 0.31 17.83 4.67
CA LEU A 70 -0.93 18.09 3.91
C LEU A 70 -1.94 18.90 4.74
N GLY A 71 -2.12 18.54 6.01
CA GLY A 71 -3.01 19.27 6.93
C GLY A 71 -2.58 20.72 7.22
N ASN A 72 -1.32 21.06 6.94
CA ASN A 72 -0.74 22.39 7.09
C ASN A 72 -0.50 23.11 5.75
N GLU A 73 -1.13 22.64 4.66
CA GLU A 73 -1.01 23.21 3.30
C GLU A 73 0.44 23.21 2.76
N GLN A 74 1.26 22.25 3.21
CA GLN A 74 2.66 22.08 2.81
C GLN A 74 2.80 20.98 1.76
N ASP A 75 2.00 21.04 0.69
CA ASP A 75 1.87 19.99 -0.32
C ASP A 75 3.20 19.55 -0.94
N LEU A 76 4.07 20.52 -1.25
CA LEU A 76 5.39 20.22 -1.82
C LEU A 76 6.27 19.42 -0.84
N ALA A 77 6.21 19.72 0.46
CA ALA A 77 6.97 19.00 1.47
C ALA A 77 6.41 17.59 1.69
N ALA A 78 5.08 17.46 1.70
CA ALA A 78 4.39 16.18 1.78
C ALA A 78 4.78 15.26 0.60
N ASP A 79 4.77 15.81 -0.62
CA ASP A 79 5.13 15.12 -1.84
C ASP A 79 6.58 14.65 -1.84
N GLN A 80 7.52 15.55 -1.53
CA GLN A 80 8.94 15.21 -1.49
C GLN A 80 9.26 14.15 -0.44
N LEU A 81 8.58 14.21 0.71
CA LEU A 81 8.75 13.22 1.76
C LEU A 81 8.23 11.84 1.34
N LEU A 82 7.04 11.80 0.73
CA LEU A 82 6.45 10.54 0.26
C LEU A 82 7.23 9.94 -0.91
N ASP A 83 7.72 10.78 -1.83
CA ASP A 83 8.60 10.35 -2.92
C ASP A 83 9.91 9.77 -2.39
N ARG A 84 10.48 10.37 -1.35
CA ARG A 84 11.67 9.84 -0.68
C ARG A 84 11.40 8.48 -0.04
N ALA A 85 10.31 8.34 0.72
CA ALA A 85 9.94 7.09 1.36
C ALA A 85 9.71 5.99 0.32
N TYR A 86 8.98 6.30 -0.75
CA TYR A 86 8.74 5.38 -1.85
C TYR A 86 10.02 5.02 -2.60
N GLY A 87 10.95 5.96 -2.77
CA GLY A 87 12.29 5.71 -3.33
C GLY A 87 13.08 4.68 -2.51
N ILE A 88 13.10 4.83 -1.19
CA ILE A 88 13.74 3.86 -0.27
C ILE A 88 13.08 2.47 -0.43
N LEU A 89 11.75 2.43 -0.52
CA LEU A 89 11.03 1.17 -0.76
C LEU A 89 11.40 0.52 -2.10
N LEU A 90 11.51 1.31 -3.17
CA LEU A 90 11.94 0.82 -4.48
C LEU A 90 13.35 0.25 -4.42
N GLU A 91 14.28 0.92 -3.75
CA GLU A 91 15.66 0.43 -3.55
C GLU A 91 15.66 -0.92 -2.83
N LYS A 92 14.81 -1.10 -1.79
CA LYS A 92 14.66 -2.35 -1.02
C LYS A 92 14.10 -3.54 -1.82
N PHE A 93 13.39 -3.31 -2.93
CA PHE A 93 12.72 -4.39 -3.68
C PHE A 93 13.16 -4.52 -5.14
N THR A 94 13.91 -3.55 -5.65
CA THR A 94 14.37 -3.51 -7.05
C THR A 94 15.86 -3.19 -7.17
N GLY A 95 16.60 -3.22 -6.05
CA GLY A 95 18.05 -3.17 -6.03
C GLY A 95 18.69 -4.36 -6.75
N GLU A 96 20.03 -4.41 -6.79
CA GLU A 96 20.77 -5.39 -7.58
C GLU A 96 20.39 -6.85 -7.25
N GLY A 97 19.58 -7.47 -8.13
CA GLY A 97 19.15 -8.86 -8.02
C GLY A 97 17.82 -9.07 -7.25
N GLU A 98 17.22 -8.01 -6.73
CA GLU A 98 15.95 -8.07 -6.01
C GLU A 98 14.75 -7.88 -6.95
N ALA A 99 13.68 -8.58 -6.64
CA ALA A 99 12.39 -8.44 -7.31
C ALA A 99 11.31 -8.29 -6.24
N TRP A 100 10.25 -7.56 -6.59
CA TRP A 100 9.07 -7.46 -5.75
C TRP A 100 8.63 -8.83 -5.22
N PRO A 101 8.26 -8.92 -3.93
CA PRO A 101 7.85 -10.19 -3.36
C PRO A 101 6.64 -10.74 -4.10
N HIS A 102 6.58 -12.06 -4.23
CA HIS A 102 5.44 -12.73 -4.86
C HIS A 102 4.17 -12.58 -4.00
N ARG A 103 4.32 -12.64 -2.67
CA ARG A 103 3.27 -12.38 -1.69
C ARG A 103 3.81 -11.56 -0.53
N MET A 104 3.00 -10.61 -0.07
CA MET A 104 3.22 -9.77 1.11
C MET A 104 1.83 -9.44 1.66
N GLN A 105 1.33 -10.31 2.54
CA GLN A 105 -0.02 -10.25 3.07
C GLN A 105 -0.13 -9.22 4.18
N TRP A 106 -1.30 -8.57 4.24
CA TRP A 106 -1.66 -7.62 5.30
C TRP A 106 -1.78 -8.23 6.69
N GLY A 107 -1.99 -9.55 6.76
CA GLY A 107 -2.11 -10.29 8.02
C GLY A 107 -0.87 -10.16 8.91
N TRP A 108 0.31 -10.03 8.32
CA TRP A 108 1.57 -9.76 9.01
C TRP A 108 1.67 -8.28 9.38
N LEU A 109 1.87 -7.99 10.66
CA LEU A 109 1.97 -6.61 11.15
C LEU A 109 3.17 -5.89 10.55
N GLU A 110 4.25 -6.62 10.37
CA GLU A 110 5.53 -6.22 9.80
C GLU A 110 5.36 -5.68 8.36
N ASN A 111 4.37 -6.18 7.61
CA ASN A 111 4.14 -5.75 6.23
C ASN A 111 3.28 -4.48 6.11
N ARG A 112 2.54 -4.10 7.15
CA ARG A 112 1.47 -3.10 7.03
C ARG A 112 2.00 -1.71 6.68
N HIS A 113 3.14 -1.31 7.24
CA HIS A 113 3.74 0.01 6.99
C HIS A 113 4.14 0.15 5.50
N ILE A 114 4.68 -0.90 4.90
CA ILE A 114 4.98 -0.97 3.45
C ILE A 114 3.70 -0.85 2.62
N LEU A 115 2.70 -1.69 2.91
CA LEU A 115 1.46 -1.72 2.14
C LEU A 115 0.68 -0.41 2.24
N ARG A 116 0.74 0.29 3.38
CA ARG A 116 0.17 1.63 3.56
C ARG A 116 0.93 2.68 2.77
N LEU A 117 2.27 2.67 2.80
CA LEU A 117 3.09 3.58 2.00
C LEU A 117 2.76 3.48 0.51
N MET A 118 2.65 2.25 -0.01
CA MET A 118 2.29 2.05 -1.40
C MET A 118 0.88 2.57 -1.71
N ALA A 119 -0.09 2.34 -0.81
CA ALA A 119 -1.47 2.82 -0.99
C ALA A 119 -1.52 4.35 -0.99
N GLN A 120 -0.93 5.02 0.00
CA GLN A 120 -0.91 6.48 0.09
C GLN A 120 -0.19 7.10 -1.13
N LYS A 121 0.91 6.48 -1.61
CA LYS A 121 1.56 6.92 -2.85
C LYS A 121 0.62 6.84 -4.06
N ALA A 122 -0.13 5.76 -4.19
CA ALA A 122 -1.09 5.58 -5.27
C ALA A 122 -2.28 6.56 -5.17
N GLU A 123 -2.73 6.89 -3.96
CA GLU A 123 -3.75 7.92 -3.71
C GLU A 123 -3.27 9.30 -4.17
N ILE A 124 -2.09 9.75 -3.74
CA ILE A 124 -1.54 11.05 -4.16
C ILE A 124 -1.31 11.10 -5.67
N LEU A 125 -0.83 10.02 -6.29
CA LEU A 125 -0.71 9.93 -7.75
C LEU A 125 -2.08 10.09 -8.43
N TRP A 126 -3.11 9.44 -7.90
CA TRP A 126 -4.46 9.56 -8.46
C TRP A 126 -5.03 10.98 -8.29
N MET A 127 -4.84 11.61 -7.13
CA MET A 127 -5.22 13.03 -6.90
C MET A 127 -4.56 13.98 -7.89
N LYS A 128 -3.35 13.65 -8.36
CA LYS A 128 -2.59 14.40 -9.37
C LYS A 128 -2.93 14.02 -10.82
N GLU A 129 -3.96 13.19 -11.02
CA GLU A 129 -4.36 12.64 -12.32
C GLU A 129 -3.28 11.78 -13.01
N GLU A 130 -2.29 11.28 -12.26
CA GLU A 130 -1.29 10.29 -12.71
C GLU A 130 -1.88 8.87 -12.69
N ARG A 131 -3.05 8.72 -13.31
CA ARG A 131 -3.96 7.57 -13.17
C ARG A 131 -3.33 6.23 -13.55
N THR A 132 -2.52 6.20 -14.60
CA THR A 132 -1.84 4.99 -15.06
C THR A 132 -0.84 4.48 -14.02
N ILE A 133 -0.06 5.41 -13.45
CA ILE A 133 0.96 5.06 -12.45
C ILE A 133 0.28 4.63 -11.15
N ALA A 134 -0.74 5.36 -10.70
CA ALA A 134 -1.55 4.99 -9.54
C ALA A 134 -2.13 3.58 -9.68
N LEU A 135 -2.74 3.27 -10.83
CA LEU A 135 -3.30 1.95 -11.12
C LEU A 135 -2.24 0.84 -11.05
N ASP A 136 -1.04 1.07 -11.58
CA ASP A 136 0.03 0.07 -11.56
C ASP A 136 0.56 -0.18 -10.13
N VAL A 137 0.62 0.84 -9.28
CA VAL A 137 0.93 0.67 -7.85
C VAL A 137 -0.16 -0.14 -7.15
N TYR A 138 -1.44 0.22 -7.32
CA TYR A 138 -2.53 -0.54 -6.72
C TYR A 138 -2.58 -2.00 -7.17
N ARG A 139 -2.41 -2.27 -8.46
CA ARG A 139 -2.32 -3.65 -8.98
C ARG A 139 -1.18 -4.44 -8.35
N ARG A 140 -0.05 -3.78 -8.09
CA ARG A 140 1.08 -4.39 -7.41
C ARG A 140 0.73 -4.76 -5.97
N ILE A 141 0.09 -3.86 -5.24
CA ILE A 141 -0.42 -4.14 -3.88
C ILE A 141 -1.36 -5.35 -3.93
N LEU A 142 -2.35 -5.34 -4.81
CA LEU A 142 -3.35 -6.42 -4.92
C LEU A 142 -2.70 -7.77 -5.29
N LYS A 143 -1.69 -7.75 -6.15
CA LYS A 143 -0.94 -8.96 -6.53
C LYS A 143 -0.20 -9.58 -5.34
N MET A 144 0.42 -8.75 -4.51
CA MET A 144 1.16 -9.22 -3.33
C MET A 144 0.22 -9.59 -2.18
N ASN A 145 -0.91 -8.90 -2.06
CA ASN A 145 -1.91 -9.05 -1.01
C ASN A 145 -3.29 -9.44 -1.61
N PRO A 146 -3.46 -10.66 -2.15
CA PRO A 146 -4.70 -11.07 -2.81
C PRO A 146 -5.91 -11.16 -1.88
N GLY A 147 -5.66 -11.23 -0.57
CA GLY A 147 -6.71 -11.15 0.46
C GLY A 147 -7.31 -9.75 0.61
N ASP A 148 -6.74 -8.74 -0.06
CA ASP A 148 -7.27 -7.39 -0.21
C ASP A 148 -7.89 -6.78 1.07
N ASN A 149 -7.26 -7.02 2.22
CA ASN A 149 -7.78 -6.56 3.50
C ASN A 149 -7.85 -5.03 3.59
N GLN A 150 -7.10 -4.32 2.74
CA GLN A 150 -7.10 -2.87 2.62
C GLN A 150 -8.22 -2.32 1.73
N GLY A 151 -8.89 -3.18 0.95
CA GLY A 151 -9.93 -2.74 0.01
C GLY A 151 -9.41 -2.11 -1.29
N ILE A 152 -8.17 -2.37 -1.68
CA ILE A 152 -7.52 -1.83 -2.90
C ILE A 152 -8.29 -2.20 -4.17
N ARG A 153 -9.06 -3.31 -4.18
CA ARG A 153 -9.93 -3.66 -5.30
C ARG A 153 -10.90 -2.55 -5.67
N MET A 154 -11.35 -1.77 -4.69
CA MET A 154 -12.28 -0.64 -4.89
C MET A 154 -11.60 0.49 -5.65
N ASN A 155 -10.38 0.85 -5.24
CA ASN A 155 -9.56 1.89 -5.89
C ASN A 155 -9.28 1.51 -7.36
N ILE A 156 -8.91 0.25 -7.61
CA ILE A 156 -8.71 -0.26 -8.97
C ILE A 156 -10.00 -0.13 -9.79
N LEU A 157 -11.14 -0.60 -9.27
CA LEU A 157 -12.41 -0.51 -9.99
C LEU A 157 -12.80 0.94 -10.31
N ALA A 158 -12.63 1.86 -9.36
CA ALA A 158 -12.93 3.27 -9.55
C ALA A 158 -12.05 3.90 -10.63
N LEU A 159 -10.73 3.68 -10.58
CA LEU A 159 -9.78 4.13 -11.61
C LEU A 159 -10.15 3.59 -12.99
N ARG A 160 -10.45 2.29 -13.09
CA ARG A 160 -10.87 1.62 -14.34
C ARG A 160 -12.22 2.12 -14.86
N SER A 161 -13.09 2.58 -13.96
CA SER A 161 -14.39 3.16 -14.30
C SER A 161 -14.32 4.63 -14.68
N GLY A 162 -13.13 5.24 -14.64
CA GLY A 162 -12.94 6.64 -15.02
C GLY A 162 -13.20 7.65 -13.91
N MET A 163 -13.44 7.22 -12.66
CA MET A 163 -13.68 8.14 -11.55
C MET A 163 -12.41 8.94 -11.22
N SER A 164 -12.57 10.21 -10.90
CA SER A 164 -11.57 10.97 -10.16
C SER A 164 -11.47 10.46 -8.72
N PHE A 165 -10.37 10.81 -8.04
CA PHE A 165 -10.22 10.46 -6.63
C PHE A 165 -11.33 11.09 -5.78
N ALA A 166 -11.69 12.35 -6.05
CA ALA A 166 -12.73 13.07 -5.34
C ALA A 166 -14.11 12.38 -5.47
N GLU A 167 -14.52 11.98 -6.68
CA GLU A 167 -15.78 11.24 -6.88
C GLU A 167 -15.79 9.91 -6.13
N PHE A 168 -14.65 9.20 -6.11
CA PHE A 168 -14.53 7.94 -5.38
C PHE A 168 -14.65 8.13 -3.87
N MET A 169 -13.98 9.16 -3.31
CA MET A 169 -14.08 9.48 -1.89
C MET A 169 -15.49 9.91 -1.50
N GLU A 170 -16.13 10.76 -2.30
CA GLU A 170 -17.53 11.17 -2.09
C GLU A 170 -18.48 9.97 -2.09
N MET A 171 -18.26 8.98 -2.96
CA MET A 171 -19.02 7.73 -2.96
C MET A 171 -18.78 6.94 -1.66
N CYS A 172 -17.52 6.82 -1.23
CA CYS A 172 -17.17 6.08 0.00
C CYS A 172 -17.73 6.74 1.28
N GLU A 173 -17.88 8.06 1.29
CA GLU A 173 -18.46 8.81 2.41
C GLU A 173 -19.98 8.65 2.49
N LYS A 174 -20.66 8.52 1.35
CA LYS A 174 -22.12 8.47 1.27
C LYS A 174 -22.69 7.07 1.44
N GLU A 175 -21.98 6.07 0.95
CA GLU A 175 -22.47 4.70 0.85
C GLU A 175 -21.95 3.86 2.02
N ASP A 176 -22.77 2.90 2.47
CA ASP A 176 -22.31 1.92 3.45
C ASP A 176 -21.48 0.81 2.79
N TRP A 177 -20.88 -0.04 3.63
CA TRP A 177 -20.01 -1.13 3.16
C TRP A 177 -20.76 -2.13 2.25
N GLN A 178 -22.07 -2.34 2.47
CA GLN A 178 -22.85 -3.27 1.66
C GLN A 178 -23.07 -2.68 0.26
N ALA A 179 -23.43 -1.40 0.17
CA ALA A 179 -23.60 -0.70 -1.10
C ALA A 179 -22.29 -0.67 -1.92
N LEU A 180 -21.15 -0.46 -1.26
CA LEU A 180 -19.83 -0.52 -1.90
C LEU A 180 -19.49 -1.92 -2.41
N ASP A 181 -19.76 -2.98 -1.63
CA ASP A 181 -19.55 -4.37 -2.06
C ASP A 181 -20.46 -4.74 -3.25
N GLU A 182 -21.72 -4.29 -3.25
CA GLU A 182 -22.62 -4.50 -4.38
C GLU A 182 -22.17 -3.73 -5.63
N TRP A 183 -21.71 -2.48 -5.46
CA TRP A 183 -21.11 -1.70 -6.54
C TRP A 183 -19.91 -2.44 -7.15
N PHE A 184 -19.03 -2.97 -6.30
CA PHE A 184 -17.91 -3.79 -6.74
C PHE A 184 -18.35 -5.04 -7.49
N ALA A 185 -19.27 -5.82 -6.92
CA ALA A 185 -19.76 -7.06 -7.51
C ALA A 185 -20.37 -6.86 -8.91
N ARG A 186 -21.00 -5.70 -9.15
CA ARG A 186 -21.49 -5.30 -10.48
C ARG A 186 -20.35 -4.84 -11.39
N GLY A 187 -19.48 -3.97 -10.90
CA GLY A 187 -18.43 -3.32 -11.69
C GLY A 187 -17.32 -4.28 -12.13
N GLN A 188 -16.90 -5.19 -11.26
CA GLN A 188 -15.79 -6.11 -11.53
C GLN A 188 -16.00 -6.98 -12.77
N LYS A 189 -17.26 -7.28 -13.13
CA LYS A 189 -17.61 -8.08 -14.32
C LYS A 189 -17.14 -7.44 -15.62
N LYS A 190 -17.06 -6.11 -15.67
CA LYS A 190 -16.56 -5.36 -16.83
C LYS A 190 -15.03 -5.45 -16.97
N PHE A 191 -14.33 -5.73 -15.87
CA PHE A 191 -12.88 -5.74 -15.77
C PHE A 191 -12.38 -7.02 -15.11
N SER A 192 -12.97 -8.17 -15.45
CA SER A 192 -12.74 -9.43 -14.74
C SER A 192 -11.27 -9.81 -14.60
N HIS A 193 -10.47 -9.55 -15.64
CA HIS A 193 -9.02 -9.79 -15.64
C HIS A 193 -8.24 -9.03 -14.55
N GLU A 194 -8.72 -7.86 -14.10
CA GLU A 194 -8.08 -7.09 -13.02
C GLU A 194 -8.19 -7.83 -11.67
N PHE A 195 -9.23 -8.66 -11.50
CA PHE A 195 -9.65 -9.18 -10.21
C PHE A 195 -9.52 -10.71 -10.10
N GLU A 196 -8.98 -11.39 -11.12
CA GLU A 196 -8.75 -12.84 -11.07
C GLU A 196 -7.89 -13.25 -9.87
N ILE A 197 -6.96 -12.39 -9.48
CA ILE A 197 -6.04 -12.59 -8.35
C ILE A 197 -6.77 -12.73 -7.01
N LEU A 198 -7.97 -12.16 -6.87
CA LEU A 198 -8.77 -12.25 -5.64
C LEU A 198 -9.17 -13.69 -5.30
N LYS A 199 -9.25 -14.57 -6.30
CA LYS A 199 -9.52 -16.01 -6.09
C LYS A 199 -8.42 -16.67 -5.27
N GLU A 200 -7.18 -16.17 -5.37
CA GLU A 200 -6.06 -16.68 -4.57
C GLU A 200 -6.15 -16.25 -3.09
N GLY A 201 -6.88 -15.16 -2.80
CA GLY A 201 -7.15 -14.66 -1.46
C GLY A 201 -8.42 -15.23 -0.82
N GLY A 202 -9.11 -16.16 -1.49
CA GLY A 202 -10.34 -16.77 -0.99
C GLY A 202 -11.64 -16.00 -1.30
N PHE A 203 -11.59 -14.96 -2.14
CA PHE A 203 -12.80 -14.35 -2.67
C PHE A 203 -13.38 -15.22 -3.79
N GLY A 204 -14.58 -15.74 -3.58
CA GLY A 204 -15.39 -16.30 -4.67
C GLY A 204 -15.92 -15.15 -5.53
N LEU A 205 -15.50 -15.11 -6.80
CA LEU A 205 -16.05 -14.18 -7.80
C LEU A 205 -17.40 -14.64 -8.34
#